data_AF-A0A3L6GF19-F1
#
_entry.id   AF-A0A3L6GF19-F1
#
_cell.length_a   1.000
_cell.length_b   1.000
_cell.length_c   1.000
_cell.angle_alpha   90.00
_cell.angle_beta   90.00
_cell.angle_gamma   90.00
#
_symmetry.space_group_name_H-M   'P 1'
#
loop_
_entity.id
_entity.type
_entity.pdbx_description
1 polymer ?
#
loop_
_entity_poly.entity_id
_entity_poly.type
_entity_poly.pdbx_seq_one_letter_code
_entity_poly.pdbx_strand_id
1 'polypeptide(L)'
;MSQSEEWCKISHVKKSAKGVTATTTLVKPTFWNGVSLCLRVFEPLVKVLRLVDGDIKPSMPWVYGEILKAKEEIRVAVGNLDKTGTGLYKNLMEVVEGKMKKRLDCPIHMAAYCLNPYYSYNSPSIFDNEDVVDGFYAAIETFYHGDFQKQNEVINNDFHKFKDKLGHFGKKVALFGRL
;
A
#
# COMPACT_ATOMS: atom_id res chain seq x y z
N MET A 1 -5.23 -0.81 -32.28
CA MET A 1 -5.08 -2.27 -32.09
C MET A 1 -5.76 -2.99 -33.23
N SER A 2 -5.13 -4.01 -33.80
CA SER A 2 -5.76 -4.85 -34.81
C SER A 2 -6.78 -5.79 -34.15
N GLN A 3 -7.94 -5.99 -34.80
CA GLN A 3 -8.87 -7.04 -34.40
C GLN A 3 -8.25 -8.40 -34.74
N SER A 4 -8.42 -9.37 -33.83
CA SER A 4 -8.05 -10.76 -34.11
C SER A 4 -8.82 -11.26 -35.33
N GLU A 5 -8.15 -12.00 -36.21
CA GLU A 5 -8.79 -12.65 -37.36
C GLU A 5 -9.93 -13.58 -36.93
N GLU A 6 -9.80 -14.22 -35.77
CA GLU A 6 -10.84 -15.07 -35.18
C GLU A 6 -12.10 -14.27 -34.81
N TRP A 7 -11.94 -13.05 -34.28
CA TRP A 7 -13.06 -12.16 -33.97
C TRP A 7 -13.86 -11.79 -35.23
N CYS A 8 -13.16 -11.57 -36.34
CA CYS A 8 -13.75 -11.20 -37.63
C CYS A 8 -14.54 -12.35 -38.29
N LYS A 9 -14.25 -13.61 -37.93
CA LYS A 9 -14.93 -14.81 -38.46
C LYS A 9 -16.27 -15.09 -37.78
N ILE A 10 -16.53 -14.51 -36.60
CA ILE A 10 -17.77 -14.74 -35.85
C ILE A 10 -18.94 -13.99 -36.53
N SER A 11 -19.84 -14.74 -37.16
CA SER A 11 -20.97 -14.18 -37.92
C SER A 11 -21.92 -13.33 -37.07
N HIS A 12 -22.16 -13.72 -35.82
CA HIS A 12 -23.00 -12.99 -34.87
C HIS A 12 -22.43 -11.63 -34.47
N VAL A 13 -21.11 -11.46 -34.49
CA VAL A 13 -20.44 -10.21 -34.11
C VAL A 13 -20.74 -9.11 -35.13
N LYS A 14 -20.89 -9.46 -36.41
CA LYS A 14 -21.21 -8.52 -37.50
C LYS A 14 -22.71 -8.31 -37.71
N LYS A 15 -23.53 -9.31 -37.37
CA LYS A 15 -24.97 -9.31 -37.68
C LYS A 15 -25.87 -8.88 -36.53
N SER A 16 -25.43 -9.06 -35.28
CA SER A 16 -26.22 -8.65 -34.12
C SER A 16 -25.87 -7.24 -33.68
N ALA A 17 -26.87 -6.46 -33.27
CA ALA A 17 -26.65 -5.12 -32.71
C ALA A 17 -25.70 -5.16 -31.51
N LYS A 18 -25.80 -6.19 -30.64
CA LYS A 18 -24.91 -6.38 -29.49
C LYS A 18 -23.45 -6.61 -29.91
N GLY A 19 -23.23 -7.44 -30.94
CA GLY A 19 -21.89 -7.75 -31.45
C GLY A 19 -21.19 -6.55 -32.09
N VAL A 20 -21.95 -5.75 -32.85
CA VAL A 20 -21.44 -4.52 -33.47
C VAL A 20 -21.07 -3.50 -32.40
N THR A 21 -21.91 -3.31 -31.38
CA THR A 21 -21.63 -2.42 -30.25
C THR A 21 -20.40 -2.87 -29.46
N ALA A 22 -20.28 -4.16 -29.14
CA ALA A 22 -19.12 -4.70 -28.44
C ALA A 22 -17.82 -4.47 -29.23
N THR A 23 -17.85 -4.76 -30.53
CA THR A 23 -16.71 -4.52 -31.45
C THR A 23 -16.31 -3.05 -31.47
N THR A 24 -17.30 -2.16 -31.57
CA THR A 24 -17.11 -0.71 -31.59
C THR A 24 -16.46 -0.20 -30.30
N THR A 25 -16.80 -0.78 -29.15
CA THR A 25 -16.16 -0.46 -27.87
C THR A 25 -14.72 -0.99 -27.82
N LEU A 26 -14.50 -2.26 -28.21
CA LEU A 26 -13.19 -2.91 -28.14
C LEU A 26 -12.14 -2.30 -29.08
N VAL A 27 -12.54 -1.64 -30.17
CA VAL A 27 -11.56 -0.96 -31.06
C VAL A 27 -11.17 0.43 -30.56
N LYS A 28 -11.91 1.02 -29.62
CA LYS A 28 -11.63 2.38 -29.12
C LYS A 28 -10.38 2.38 -28.24
N PRO A 29 -9.34 3.16 -28.55
CA PRO A 29 -8.19 3.32 -27.66
C PRO A 29 -8.58 3.83 -26.28
N THR A 30 -9.60 4.69 -26.19
CA THR A 30 -10.11 5.22 -24.92
C THR A 30 -10.64 4.14 -23.99
N PHE A 31 -11.24 3.08 -24.53
CA PHE A 31 -11.68 1.93 -23.73
C PHE A 31 -10.47 1.25 -23.05
N TRP A 32 -9.43 0.94 -23.83
CA TRP A 32 -8.23 0.28 -23.30
C TRP A 32 -7.39 1.17 -22.39
N ASN A 33 -7.38 2.48 -22.62
CA ASN A 33 -6.80 3.43 -21.67
C ASN A 33 -7.53 3.38 -20.32
N GLY A 34 -8.87 3.25 -20.34
CA GLY A 34 -9.67 3.01 -19.15
C GLY A 34 -9.33 1.69 -18.46
N VAL A 35 -9.25 0.59 -19.22
CA VAL A 35 -8.85 -0.73 -18.67
C VAL A 35 -7.45 -0.67 -18.04
N SER A 36 -6.49 -0.06 -18.74
CA SER A 36 -5.11 0.13 -18.25
C SER A 36 -5.07 0.96 -16.96
N LEU A 37 -5.88 2.02 -16.87
CA LEU A 37 -6.02 2.78 -15.63
C LEU A 37 -6.58 1.92 -14.50
N CYS A 38 -7.66 1.17 -14.74
CA CYS A 38 -8.21 0.25 -13.74
C CYS A 38 -7.15 -0.72 -13.24
N LEU A 39 -6.40 -1.36 -14.14
CA LEU A 39 -5.32 -2.28 -13.76
C LEU A 39 -4.27 -1.60 -12.89
N ARG A 40 -3.79 -0.42 -13.28
CA ARG A 40 -2.79 0.33 -12.49
C ARG A 40 -3.30 0.77 -11.11
N VAL A 41 -4.60 0.99 -10.96
CA VAL A 41 -5.23 1.33 -9.66
C VAL A 41 -5.43 0.08 -8.79
N PHE A 42 -5.89 -1.02 -9.37
CA PHE A 42 -6.24 -2.22 -8.61
C PHE A 42 -5.04 -3.14 -8.32
N GLU A 43 -4.03 -3.19 -9.19
CA GLU A 43 -2.83 -4.00 -9.00
C GLU A 43 -2.15 -3.78 -7.64
N PRO A 44 -1.83 -2.53 -7.21
CA PRO A 44 -1.24 -2.31 -5.89
C PRO A 44 -2.13 -2.77 -4.74
N LEU A 45 -3.46 -2.60 -4.86
CA LEU A 45 -4.41 -3.06 -3.84
C LEU A 45 -4.46 -4.59 -3.77
N VAL A 46 -4.42 -5.28 -4.91
CA VAL A 46 -4.36 -6.75 -4.96
C VAL A 46 -3.07 -7.27 -4.35
N LYS A 47 -1.93 -6.58 -4.54
CA LYS A 47 -0.65 -6.94 -3.88
C LYS A 47 -0.77 -6.86 -2.36
N VAL A 48 -1.37 -5.80 -1.82
CA VAL A 48 -1.65 -5.67 -0.38
C VAL A 48 -2.56 -6.80 0.11
N LEU A 49 -3.66 -7.10 -0.60
CA LEU A 49 -4.57 -8.18 -0.21
C LEU A 49 -3.88 -9.54 -0.18
N ARG A 50 -3.06 -9.83 -1.20
CA ARG A 50 -2.29 -11.09 -1.27
C ARG A 50 -1.24 -11.21 -0.17
N LEU A 51 -0.67 -10.09 0.28
CA LEU A 51 0.25 -10.08 1.42
C LEU A 51 -0.46 -10.48 2.73
N VAL A 52 -1.70 -10.02 2.93
CA VAL A 52 -2.48 -10.30 4.15
C VAL A 52 -3.05 -11.72 4.14
N ASP A 53 -3.50 -12.21 2.98
CA ASP A 53 -4.00 -13.59 2.80
C ASP A 53 -2.88 -14.64 2.75
N GLY A 54 -1.62 -14.23 2.65
CA GLY A 54 -0.50 -15.15 2.52
C GLY A 54 -0.05 -15.71 3.87
N ASP A 55 -0.29 -17.00 4.11
CA ASP A 55 0.15 -17.69 5.35
C ASP A 55 1.67 -17.95 5.42
N ILE A 56 2.43 -17.57 4.40
CA ILE A 56 3.86 -17.92 4.26
C ILE A 56 4.78 -16.98 5.07
N LYS A 57 4.44 -15.69 5.18
CA LYS A 57 5.26 -14.69 5.88
C LYS A 57 4.39 -13.88 6.84
N PRO A 58 4.90 -13.52 8.04
CA PRO A 58 4.17 -12.61 8.92
C PRO A 58 3.83 -11.31 8.19
N SER A 59 2.55 -11.04 7.97
CA SER A 59 2.09 -9.89 7.19
C SER A 59 2.15 -8.59 7.98
N MET A 60 1.89 -8.66 9.28
CA MET A 60 1.75 -7.53 10.20
C MET A 60 2.83 -6.42 10.07
N PRO A 61 4.15 -6.71 10.03
CA PRO A 61 5.18 -5.66 9.87
C PRO A 61 5.27 -5.03 8.48
N TRP A 62 4.50 -5.52 7.51
CA TRP A 62 4.52 -5.07 6.11
C TRP A 62 3.23 -4.37 5.70
N VAL A 63 2.09 -4.74 6.26
CA VAL A 63 0.76 -4.27 5.82
C VAL A 63 0.69 -2.75 5.68
N TYR A 64 1.03 -2.01 6.73
CA TYR A 64 0.89 -0.55 6.71
C TYR A 64 1.80 0.09 5.65
N GLY A 65 3.07 -0.34 5.57
CA GLY A 65 4.02 0.15 4.58
C GLY A 65 3.61 -0.14 3.14
N GLU A 66 3.13 -1.36 2.86
CA GLU A 66 2.65 -1.72 1.52
C GLU A 66 1.36 -0.97 1.14
N ILE A 67 0.53 -0.58 2.11
CA ILE A 67 -0.61 0.29 1.82
C ILE A 67 -0.16 1.72 1.48
N LEU A 68 0.80 2.29 2.21
CA LEU A 68 1.35 3.61 1.87
C LEU A 68 1.94 3.60 0.44
N LYS A 69 2.68 2.53 0.11
CA LYS A 69 3.21 2.32 -1.24
C LYS A 69 2.09 2.19 -2.28
N ALA A 70 1.02 1.45 -1.98
CA ALA A 70 -0.14 1.33 -2.85
C ALA A 70 -0.81 2.69 -3.11
N LYS A 71 -0.97 3.53 -2.07
CA LYS A 71 -1.51 4.89 -2.21
C LYS A 71 -0.66 5.73 -3.16
N GLU A 72 0.66 5.65 -3.05
CA GLU A 72 1.59 6.38 -3.91
C GLU A 72 1.58 5.86 -5.37
N GLU A 73 1.55 4.54 -5.58
CA GLU A 73 1.41 3.96 -6.92
C GLU A 73 0.11 4.39 -7.59
N ILE A 74 -1.00 4.42 -6.85
CA ILE A 74 -2.29 4.93 -7.33
C ILE A 74 -2.20 6.43 -7.64
N ARG A 75 -1.54 7.22 -6.79
CA ARG A 75 -1.32 8.66 -7.01
C ARG A 75 -0.60 8.91 -8.32
N VAL A 76 0.47 8.16 -8.62
CA VAL A 76 1.21 8.25 -9.88
C VAL A 76 0.35 7.76 -11.06
N ALA A 77 -0.37 6.65 -10.90
CA ALA A 77 -1.22 6.11 -11.96
C ALA A 77 -2.30 7.10 -12.40
N VAL A 78 -2.91 7.78 -11.43
CA VAL A 78 -4.00 8.75 -11.63
C VAL A 78 -3.49 10.16 -11.95
N GLY A 79 -2.39 10.62 -11.33
CA GLY A 79 -1.80 11.94 -11.54
C GLY A 79 -1.17 12.14 -12.92
N ASN A 80 -0.99 11.06 -13.68
CA ASN A 80 -0.71 11.12 -15.12
C ASN A 80 -1.94 11.54 -15.96
N LEU A 81 -3.11 11.68 -15.34
CA LEU A 81 -4.31 12.24 -15.94
C LEU A 81 -4.39 13.70 -15.50
N ASP A 82 -4.90 14.56 -16.37
CA ASP A 82 -5.07 16.01 -16.21
C ASP A 82 -5.86 16.44 -14.93
N LYS A 83 -6.47 17.64 -14.93
CA LYS A 83 -7.27 18.15 -13.80
C LYS A 83 -8.36 17.17 -13.31
N THR A 84 -8.82 16.24 -14.14
CA THR A 84 -9.79 15.19 -13.75
C THR A 84 -9.16 14.10 -12.88
N GLY A 85 -7.84 13.87 -13.00
CA GLY A 85 -7.09 12.92 -12.16
C GLY A 85 -7.16 13.24 -10.67
N THR A 86 -7.12 14.52 -10.29
CA THR A 86 -7.19 14.94 -8.88
C THR A 86 -8.49 14.51 -8.21
N GLY A 87 -9.64 14.63 -8.89
CA GLY A 87 -10.93 14.23 -8.35
C GLY A 87 -11.06 12.70 -8.20
N LEU A 88 -10.57 11.95 -9.20
CA LEU A 88 -10.55 10.49 -9.14
C LEU A 88 -9.66 9.99 -8.00
N TYR A 89 -8.45 10.56 -7.86
CA TYR A 89 -7.53 10.18 -6.79
C TYR A 89 -8.17 10.41 -5.41
N LYS A 90 -8.79 11.57 -5.20
CA LYS A 90 -9.49 11.88 -3.94
C LYS A 90 -10.54 10.82 -3.61
N ASN A 91 -11.43 10.50 -4.55
CA ASN A 91 -12.49 9.51 -4.32
C ASN A 91 -11.92 8.11 -4.03
N LEU A 92 -10.84 7.72 -4.72
CA LEU A 92 -10.17 6.45 -4.47
C LEU A 92 -9.54 6.43 -3.07
N MET A 93 -8.87 7.51 -2.66
CA MET A 93 -8.27 7.60 -1.33
C MET A 93 -9.32 7.57 -0.21
N GLU A 94 -10.46 8.25 -0.39
CA GLU A 94 -11.58 8.19 0.57
C GLU A 94 -12.06 6.74 0.79
N VAL A 95 -12.15 5.94 -0.29
CA VAL A 95 -12.51 4.52 -0.19
C VAL A 95 -11.42 3.71 0.51
N VAL A 96 -10.15 3.90 0.13
CA VAL A 96 -9.01 3.17 0.73
C VAL A 96 -8.92 3.48 2.23
N GLU A 97 -8.91 4.76 2.59
CA GLU A 97 -8.84 5.20 3.99
C GLU A 97 -10.04 4.72 4.80
N GLY A 98 -11.25 4.80 4.23
CA GLY A 98 -12.45 4.26 4.87
C GLY A 98 -12.38 2.75 5.15
N LYS A 99 -11.72 1.98 4.28
CA LYS A 99 -11.52 0.53 4.49
C LYS A 99 -10.40 0.20 5.47
N MET A 100 -9.37 1.04 5.55
CA MET A 100 -8.26 0.88 6.48
C MET A 100 -8.63 1.27 7.91
N LYS A 101 -9.47 2.30 8.06
CA LYS A 101 -9.71 2.99 9.32
C LYS A 101 -10.05 2.06 10.49
N LYS A 102 -9.30 2.22 11.58
CA LYS A 102 -9.34 1.42 12.83
C LYS A 102 -9.11 -0.09 12.60
N ARG A 103 -8.49 -0.49 11.48
CA ARG A 103 -8.24 -1.90 11.14
C ARG A 103 -6.78 -2.11 10.77
N LEU A 104 -6.36 -1.51 9.66
CA LEU A 104 -5.01 -1.66 9.10
C LEU A 104 -4.09 -0.50 9.47
N ASP A 105 -4.66 0.56 10.06
CA ASP A 105 -4.02 1.76 10.60
C ASP A 105 -4.09 1.79 12.15
N CYS A 106 -4.24 0.63 12.79
CA CYS A 106 -4.25 0.59 14.26
C CYS A 106 -2.82 0.62 14.84
N PRO A 107 -2.65 0.96 16.13
CA PRO A 107 -1.35 1.19 16.74
C PRO A 107 -0.32 0.08 16.49
N ILE A 108 -0.72 -1.19 16.55
CA ILE A 108 0.20 -2.32 16.33
C ILE A 108 0.78 -2.37 14.90
N HIS A 109 -0.01 -2.03 13.88
CA HIS A 109 0.47 -2.02 12.48
C HIS A 109 1.41 -0.84 12.24
N MET A 110 1.09 0.34 12.80
CA MET A 110 1.95 1.52 12.72
C MET A 110 3.27 1.32 13.48
N ALA A 111 3.21 0.75 14.68
CA ALA A 111 4.38 0.39 15.47
C ALA A 111 5.28 -0.60 14.72
N ALA A 112 4.69 -1.63 14.11
CA ALA A 112 5.45 -2.62 13.36
C ALA A 112 6.09 -2.03 12.10
N TYR A 113 5.40 -1.12 11.40
CA TYR A 113 5.99 -0.36 10.30
C TYR A 113 7.16 0.53 10.76
N CYS A 114 6.98 1.28 11.85
CA CYS A 114 8.00 2.13 12.46
C CYS A 114 9.26 1.33 12.84
N LEU A 115 9.06 0.15 13.43
CA LEU A 115 10.14 -0.72 13.90
C LEU A 115 10.67 -1.68 12.84
N ASN A 116 10.12 -1.70 11.62
CA ASN A 116 10.61 -2.56 10.54
C ASN A 116 11.85 -1.93 9.88
N PRO A 117 13.06 -2.51 10.04
CA PRO A 117 14.30 -1.96 9.51
C PRO A 117 14.31 -1.81 7.98
N TYR A 118 13.53 -2.63 7.25
CA TYR A 118 13.38 -2.52 5.81
C TYR A 118 12.79 -1.15 5.41
N TYR A 119 11.84 -0.62 6.19
CA TYR A 119 11.27 0.69 5.91
C TYR A 119 12.04 1.79 6.62
N SER A 120 12.18 1.71 7.94
CA SER A 120 12.66 2.82 8.77
C SER A 120 14.13 3.18 8.55
N TYR A 121 14.97 2.23 8.16
CA TYR A 121 16.37 2.56 7.86
C TYR A 121 16.62 2.92 6.40
N ASN A 122 15.74 2.52 5.49
CA ASN A 122 15.77 2.97 4.09
C ASN A 122 15.10 4.35 3.95
N SER A 123 14.20 4.72 4.85
CA SER A 123 13.52 6.01 4.88
C SER A 123 13.39 6.53 6.33
N PRO A 124 14.46 7.11 6.90
CA PRO A 124 14.46 7.60 8.28
C PRO A 124 13.40 8.66 8.60
N SER A 125 12.85 9.34 7.59
CA SER A 125 11.73 10.29 7.75
C SER A 125 10.47 9.66 8.33
N ILE A 126 10.38 8.33 8.38
CA ILE A 126 9.34 7.61 9.13
C ILE A 126 9.33 8.02 10.61
N PHE A 127 10.49 8.31 11.20
CA PHE A 127 10.60 8.73 12.59
C PHE A 127 10.13 10.18 12.83
N ASP A 128 9.94 10.96 11.76
CA ASP A 128 9.43 12.34 11.82
C ASP A 128 7.92 12.39 11.50
N ASN A 129 7.30 11.26 11.14
CA ASN A 129 5.88 11.18 10.85
C ASN A 129 5.08 11.03 12.15
N GLU A 130 4.36 12.08 12.53
CA GLU A 130 3.58 12.15 13.78
C GLU A 130 2.58 10.99 13.91
N ASP A 131 1.79 10.70 12.87
CA ASP A 131 0.81 9.61 12.90
C ASP A 131 1.46 8.25 13.22
N VAL A 132 2.61 7.97 12.60
CA VAL A 132 3.33 6.70 12.79
C VAL A 132 3.97 6.62 14.18
N VAL A 133 4.54 7.73 14.66
CA VAL A 133 5.16 7.79 15.99
C VAL A 133 4.11 7.71 17.09
N ASP A 134 2.97 8.39 16.94
CA ASP A 134 1.83 8.30 17.86
C ASP A 134 1.25 6.89 17.87
N GLY A 135 1.12 6.26 16.70
CA GLY A 135 0.75 4.86 16.58
C GLY A 135 1.71 3.92 17.32
N PHE A 136 3.02 4.19 17.25
CA PHE A 136 4.03 3.47 18.02
C PHE A 136 3.84 3.67 19.53
N TYR A 137 3.69 4.91 20.01
CA TYR A 137 3.49 5.19 21.44
C TYR A 137 2.20 4.55 21.96
N ALA A 138 1.09 4.67 21.25
CA ALA A 138 -0.17 4.03 21.62
C ALA A 138 -0.04 2.50 21.71
N ALA A 139 0.79 1.89 20.85
CA ALA A 139 1.08 0.46 20.96
C ALA A 139 1.87 0.13 22.22
N ILE A 140 2.92 0.90 22.55
CA ILE A 140 3.71 0.72 23.78
C ILE A 140 2.86 0.89 25.04
N GLU A 141 2.00 1.90 25.09
CA GLU A 141 1.04 2.11 26.19
C GLU A 141 0.10 0.92 26.36
N THR A 142 -0.34 0.32 25.25
CA THR A 142 -1.20 -0.87 25.27
C THR A 142 -0.44 -2.12 25.73
N PHE A 143 0.77 -2.35 25.22
CA PHE A 143 1.58 -3.54 25.53
C PHE A 143 2.10 -3.55 26.97
N TYR A 144 2.50 -2.38 27.49
CA TYR A 144 3.02 -2.21 28.84
C TYR A 144 2.04 -1.45 29.72
N HIS A 145 0.74 -1.74 29.59
CA HIS A 145 -0.31 -1.03 30.30
C HIS A 145 -0.08 -1.05 31.83
N GLY A 146 0.03 0.15 32.41
CA GLY A 146 0.27 0.36 33.84
C GLY A 146 1.74 0.24 34.28
N ASP A 147 2.66 -0.18 33.40
CA ASP A 147 4.10 -0.21 33.67
C ASP A 147 4.79 1.01 33.05
N PHE A 148 4.64 2.14 33.73
CA PHE A 148 5.22 3.41 33.28
C PHE A 148 6.75 3.39 33.23
N GLN A 149 7.41 2.57 34.05
CA GLN A 149 8.86 2.44 34.03
C GLN A 149 9.30 1.79 32.72
N LYS A 150 8.62 0.72 32.30
CA LYS A 150 8.91 0.04 31.04
C LYS A 150 8.56 0.88 29.82
N GLN A 151 7.42 1.59 29.84
CA GLN A 151 7.06 2.53 28.78
C GLN A 151 8.13 3.62 28.61
N ASN A 152 8.57 4.23 29.71
CA ASN A 152 9.63 5.24 29.71
C ASN A 152 10.97 4.67 29.19
N GLU A 153 11.34 3.46 29.60
CA GLU A 153 12.56 2.79 29.11
C GLU A 153 12.50 2.58 27.59
N VAL A 154 11.39 2.04 27.08
CA VAL A 154 11.26 1.73 25.65
C VAL A 154 11.23 3.00 24.81
N ILE A 155 10.43 4.00 25.21
CA ILE A 155 10.22 5.24 24.44
C ILE A 155 11.48 6.12 24.47
N ASN A 156 12.02 6.38 25.65
CA ASN A 156 13.08 7.38 25.81
C ASN A 156 14.50 6.82 25.68
N ASN A 157 14.69 5.50 25.83
CA ASN A 157 16.01 4.89 25.70
C ASN A 157 16.11 3.95 24.50
N ASP A 158 15.28 2.91 24.44
CA ASP A 158 15.47 1.85 23.44
C ASP A 158 15.10 2.28 22.03
N PHE A 159 14.05 3.09 21.88
CA PHE A 159 13.65 3.64 20.59
C PHE A 159 14.73 4.56 20.01
N HIS A 160 15.42 5.35 20.85
CA HIS A 160 16.58 6.13 20.40
C HIS A 160 17.72 5.23 19.91
N LYS A 161 18.06 4.17 20.66
CA LYS A 161 19.08 3.20 20.21
C LYS A 161 18.69 2.53 18.89
N PHE A 162 17.41 2.24 18.69
CA PHE A 162 16.90 1.70 17.42
C PHE A 162 17.08 2.70 16.27
N LYS A 163 16.61 3.94 16.42
CA LYS A 163 16.73 5.00 15.41
C LYS A 163 18.18 5.22 14.97
N ASP A 164 19.07 5.33 15.94
CA ASP A 164 20.49 5.64 15.73
C ASP A 164 21.35 4.39 15.45
N LYS A 165 20.73 3.20 15.37
CA LYS A 165 21.40 1.91 15.12
C LYS A 165 22.52 1.63 16.14
N LEU A 166 22.32 1.99 17.39
CA LEU A 166 23.31 1.82 18.45
C LEU A 166 23.32 0.40 19.01
N GLY A 167 24.46 0.00 19.57
CA GLY A 167 24.63 -1.30 20.22
C GLY A 167 24.34 -2.48 19.29
N HIS A 168 23.39 -3.34 19.67
CA HIS A 168 23.05 -4.54 18.90
C HIS A 168 22.35 -4.24 17.57
N PHE A 169 21.65 -3.11 17.44
CA PHE A 169 20.95 -2.71 16.21
C PHE A 169 21.91 -2.33 15.06
N GLY A 170 23.16 -1.99 15.39
CA GLY A 170 24.20 -1.65 14.41
C GLY A 170 25.05 -2.84 13.95
N LYS A 171 24.89 -4.03 14.55
CA LYS A 171 25.70 -5.22 14.19
C LYS A 171 25.38 -5.68 12.77
N LYS A 172 26.40 -6.20 12.05
CA LYS A 172 26.26 -6.72 10.67
C LYS A 172 25.10 -7.72 10.50
N VAL A 173 24.86 -8.57 11.50
CA VAL A 173 23.73 -9.51 11.49
C VAL A 173 22.36 -8.81 11.47
N ALA A 174 22.21 -7.72 12.22
CA ALA A 174 21.02 -6.88 12.20
C ALA A 174 20.91 -6.06 10.90
N LEU A 175 22.03 -5.84 10.19
CA LEU A 175 22.02 -5.24 8.84
C LEU A 175 21.51 -6.24 7.78
N PHE A 176 21.83 -7.52 7.93
CA PHE A 176 21.46 -8.56 6.96
C PHE A 176 19.96 -8.87 6.98
N GLY A 177 19.31 -8.79 8.14
CA GLY A 177 17.85 -8.95 8.28
C GLY A 177 17.01 -7.77 7.77
N ARG A 178 17.64 -6.78 7.10
CA ARG A 178 16.96 -5.62 6.50
C ARG A 178 16.46 -5.88 5.07
N LEU A 179 16.76 -7.07 4.51
CA LEU A 179 16.42 -7.50 3.15
C LEU A 179 15.05 -8.18 3.09
#